data_AF-A0A954NU80-F1
#
_entry.id   AF-A0A954NU80-F1
#
_cell.length_a   1.000
_cell.length_b   1.000
_cell.length_c   1.000
_cell.angle_alpha   90.00
_cell.angle_beta   90.00
_cell.angle_gamma   90.00
#
_symmetry.space_group_name_H-M   'P 1'
#
loop_
_entity.id
_entity.type
_entity.pdbx_description
1 polymer ?
#
loop_
_entity_poly.entity_id
_entity_poly.type
_entity_poly.pdbx_seq_one_letter_code
_entity_poly.pdbx_strand_id
1 'polypeptide(L)'
;MAFLRLFHGRKNTDEEMNGWGEPGPTFGPFPFFHTTYNSDIKFDEHNGFVLEIVDGLVFYDGWYYGDWTIIDRPDPGDQPELFDPTKAALPGGL
;
A
#
# COMPACT_ATOMS: atom_id res chain seq x y z
N MET A 1 -14.90 -9.51 -3.40
CA MET A 1 -13.87 -8.68 -4.05
C MET A 1 -12.76 -8.46 -3.05
N ALA A 2 -11.54 -8.13 -3.49
CA ALA A 2 -10.40 -8.04 -2.60
C ALA A 2 -10.11 -6.58 -2.22
N PHE A 3 -9.63 -6.37 -1.00
CA PHE A 3 -9.18 -5.06 -0.51
C PHE A 3 -7.73 -5.19 -0.02
N LEU A 4 -6.95 -4.14 -0.19
CA LEU A 4 -5.58 -4.04 0.32
C LEU A 4 -5.56 -3.08 1.49
N ARG A 5 -5.04 -3.51 2.65
CA ARG A 5 -4.84 -2.63 3.80
C ARG A 5 -3.35 -2.50 4.10
N LEU A 6 -2.89 -1.27 4.33
CA LEU A 6 -1.50 -0.95 4.66
C LEU A 6 -1.33 -0.67 6.15
N PHE A 7 -0.15 -0.96 6.69
CA PHE A 7 0.16 -0.81 8.11
C PHE A 7 1.60 -0.35 8.34
N HIS A 8 1.84 0.17 9.55
CA HIS A 8 3.18 0.45 10.06
C HIS A 8 3.95 1.46 9.22
N GLY A 9 3.27 2.57 8.91
CA GLY A 9 3.81 3.70 8.17
C GLY A 9 4.94 4.39 8.92
N ARG A 10 6.00 4.73 8.18
CA ARG A 10 7.18 5.49 8.62
C ARG A 10 7.60 6.50 7.54
N LYS A 11 8.44 7.47 7.87
CA LYS A 11 8.84 8.54 6.94
C LYS A 11 10.03 8.19 6.06
N ASN A 12 10.93 7.34 6.53
CA ASN A 12 12.11 6.91 5.78
C ASN A 12 12.27 5.39 5.82
N THR A 13 12.87 4.79 4.78
CA THR A 13 13.01 3.33 4.70
C THR A 13 13.93 2.75 5.78
N ASP A 14 14.88 3.55 6.28
CA ASP A 14 15.84 3.22 7.33
C ASP A 14 15.42 3.68 8.74
N GLU A 15 14.20 4.19 8.90
CA GLU A 15 13.70 4.67 10.19
C GLU A 15 13.55 3.52 11.20
N GLU A 16 14.28 3.60 12.32
CA GLU A 16 14.06 2.72 13.47
C GLU A 16 12.74 3.08 14.18
N MET A 17 11.74 2.22 14.04
CA MET A 17 10.41 2.47 14.59
C MET A 17 10.31 2.17 16.08
N ASN A 18 9.82 3.16 16.84
CA ASN A 18 9.40 2.97 18.23
C ASN A 18 7.89 2.71 18.28
N GLY A 19 7.50 1.43 18.25
CA GLY A 19 6.08 1.01 18.31
C GLY A 19 5.53 0.55 16.96
N TRP A 20 4.25 0.79 16.71
CA TRP A 20 3.52 0.25 15.53
C TRP A 20 3.48 1.19 14.32
N GLY A 21 3.97 2.43 14.41
CA GLY A 21 3.91 3.41 13.31
C GLY A 21 2.53 3.94 12.99
N GLU A 22 2.45 4.65 11.85
CA GLU A 22 1.22 5.25 11.37
C GLU A 22 0.29 4.17 10.76
N PRO A 23 -1.02 4.15 11.09
CA PRO A 23 -1.98 3.31 10.39
C PRO A 23 -2.09 3.72 8.92
N GLY A 24 -2.18 2.74 8.02
CA GLY A 24 -2.33 2.98 6.59
C GLY A 24 -3.77 2.88 6.09
N PRO A 25 -4.01 3.28 4.84
CA PRO A 25 -5.30 3.21 4.20
C PRO A 25 -5.69 1.77 3.83
N THR A 26 -6.99 1.57 3.61
CA THR A 26 -7.55 0.40 2.93
C THR A 26 -8.02 0.83 1.54
N PHE A 27 -7.62 0.09 0.51
CA PHE A 27 -8.03 0.34 -0.88
C PHE A 27 -8.87 -0.81 -1.42
N GLY A 28 -9.77 -0.47 -2.33
CA GLY A 28 -10.60 -1.42 -3.07
C GLY A 28 -12.08 -1.08 -2.98
N PRO A 29 -12.95 -1.99 -3.45
CA PRO A 29 -12.64 -3.35 -3.91
C PRO A 29 -11.91 -3.41 -5.25
N PHE A 30 -11.02 -4.40 -5.40
CA PHE A 30 -10.35 -4.73 -6.66
C PHE A 30 -10.63 -6.17 -7.11
N PRO A 31 -10.56 -6.44 -8.42
CA PRO A 31 -10.83 -7.77 -8.97
C PRO A 31 -9.73 -8.78 -8.66
N PHE A 32 -8.47 -8.35 -8.53
CA PHE A 32 -7.33 -9.21 -8.23
C PHE A 32 -6.25 -8.43 -7.48
N PHE A 33 -5.28 -9.18 -6.94
CA PHE A 33 -3.98 -8.69 -6.56
C PHE A 33 -2.92 -9.63 -7.11
N HIS A 34 -1.86 -9.08 -7.68
CA HIS A 34 -0.69 -9.83 -8.13
C HIS A 34 0.56 -9.19 -7.52
N THR A 35 1.44 -10.01 -6.98
CA THR A 35 2.75 -9.56 -6.49
C THR A 35 3.86 -10.34 -7.18
N THR A 36 4.95 -9.64 -7.50
CA THR A 36 6.12 -10.23 -8.17
C THR A 36 7.33 -9.97 -7.30
N TYR A 37 8.07 -11.01 -6.90
CA TYR A 37 9.36 -10.92 -6.19
C TYR A 37 9.51 -9.83 -5.11
N ASN A 38 8.43 -9.49 -4.40
CA ASN A 38 8.41 -8.38 -3.45
C ASN A 38 8.83 -7.02 -4.05
N SER A 39 8.60 -6.79 -5.35
CA SER A 39 8.87 -5.53 -6.05
C SER A 39 7.63 -4.68 -6.25
N ASP A 40 6.47 -5.32 -6.38
CA ASP A 40 5.23 -4.63 -6.72
C ASP A 40 3.97 -5.34 -6.22
N ILE A 41 2.90 -4.56 -6.10
CA ILE A 41 1.51 -5.01 -5.92
C ILE A 41 0.68 -4.39 -7.04
N LYS A 42 0.14 -5.24 -7.92
CA LYS A 42 -0.74 -4.87 -9.04
C LYS A 42 -2.17 -5.25 -8.74
N PHE A 43 -3.13 -4.37 -9.03
CA PHE A 43 -4.53 -4.59 -8.65
C PHE A 43 -5.56 -4.01 -9.63
N ASP A 44 -5.10 -3.40 -10.73
CA ASP A 44 -5.96 -2.90 -11.79
C ASP A 44 -5.41 -3.30 -13.16
N GLU A 45 -6.15 -4.14 -13.89
CA GLU A 45 -5.82 -4.60 -15.25
C GLU A 45 -6.03 -3.51 -16.30
N HIS A 46 -6.88 -2.53 -16.03
CA HIS A 46 -7.30 -1.50 -16.98
C HIS A 46 -6.42 -0.26 -16.89
N ASN A 47 -6.08 0.15 -15.68
CA ASN A 47 -5.27 1.35 -15.45
C ASN A 47 -3.80 1.04 -15.14
N GLY A 48 -3.45 -0.25 -14.99
CA GLY A 48 -2.09 -0.68 -14.70
C GLY A 48 -1.58 -0.14 -13.36
N PHE A 49 -2.46 0.05 -12.37
CA PHE A 49 -2.05 0.58 -11.09
C PHE A 49 -1.12 -0.39 -10.36
N VAL A 50 0.02 0.16 -9.94
CA VAL A 50 1.08 -0.55 -9.24
C VAL A 50 1.46 0.24 -8.00
N LEU A 51 1.54 -0.45 -6.88
CA LEU A 51 2.28 0.02 -5.71
C LEU A 51 3.68 -0.59 -5.75
N GLU A 52 4.70 0.25 -5.78
CA GLU A 52 6.09 -0.20 -5.71
C GLU A 52 6.47 -0.55 -4.27
N ILE A 53 7.29 -1.59 -4.13
CA ILE A 53 7.87 -2.02 -2.87
C ILE A 53 9.37 -1.67 -2.90
N VAL A 54 9.78 -0.75 -2.05
CA VAL A 54 11.18 -0.28 -1.92
C VAL A 54 11.71 -0.68 -0.56
N ASP A 55 12.84 -1.38 -0.53
CA ASP A 55 13.43 -1.93 0.70
C ASP A 55 12.45 -2.77 1.53
N GLY A 56 11.51 -3.44 0.85
CA GLY A 56 10.45 -4.23 1.48
C GLY A 56 9.25 -3.42 1.98
N LEU A 57 9.16 -2.12 1.66
CA LEU A 57 8.12 -1.21 2.13
C LEU A 57 7.28 -0.66 0.99
N VAL A 58 5.98 -0.60 1.17
CA VAL A 58 5.04 0.00 0.20
C VAL A 58 4.99 1.51 0.39
N PHE A 59 5.28 2.29 -0.65
CA PHE A 59 5.14 3.75 -0.57
C PHE A 59 3.74 4.22 -0.96
N TYR A 60 3.13 5.07 -0.13
CA TYR A 60 1.92 5.81 -0.49
C TYR A 60 1.74 7.07 0.35
N ASP A 61 1.43 8.19 -0.29
CA ASP A 61 1.10 9.49 0.31
C ASP A 61 2.15 10.00 1.32
N GLY A 62 3.44 9.81 0.99
CA GLY A 62 4.54 10.28 1.84
C GLY A 62 4.83 9.39 3.06
N TRP A 63 4.41 8.12 3.00
CA TRP A 63 4.68 7.10 4.02
C TRP A 63 5.18 5.80 3.38
N TYR A 64 6.10 5.12 4.07
CA TYR A 64 6.56 3.77 3.75
C TYR A 64 5.93 2.79 4.73
N TYR A 65 5.08 1.88 4.24
CA TYR A 65 4.33 0.92 5.03
C TYR A 65 5.06 -0.42 5.08
N GLY A 66 5.18 -0.97 6.30
CA GLY A 66 5.91 -2.22 6.54
C GLY A 66 5.14 -3.47 6.17
N ASP A 67 3.84 -3.46 6.44
CA ASP A 67 2.99 -4.62 6.20
C ASP A 67 1.80 -4.22 5.34
N TRP A 68 1.30 -5.21 4.61
CA TRP A 68 0.04 -5.13 3.91
C TRP A 68 -0.72 -6.44 4.02
N THR A 69 -2.04 -6.37 3.98
CA THR A 69 -2.89 -7.56 4.00
C THR A 69 -3.98 -7.44 2.94
N ILE A 70 -4.29 -8.57 2.30
CA ILE A 70 -5.42 -8.69 1.39
C ILE A 70 -6.59 -9.31 2.16
N ILE A 71 -7.73 -8.63 2.17
CA ILE A 71 -8.96 -9.06 2.86
C ILE A 71 -10.14 -9.15 1.89
N ASP A 72 -11.12 -10.00 2.19
CA ASP A 72 -12.34 -10.19 1.38
C ASP A 72 -13.43 -9.16 1.70
N ARG A 73 -13.31 -8.48 2.85
CA ARG A 73 -14.15 -7.38 3.32
C ARG A 73 -13.41 -6.50 4.33
N PRO A 74 -13.65 -5.18 4.37
CA PRO A 74 -13.12 -4.29 5.40
C PRO A 74 -13.70 -4.59 6.79
N ASP A 75 -12.96 -4.24 7.83
CA ASP A 75 -13.44 -4.31 9.21
C ASP A 75 -14.56 -3.28 9.46
N PRO A 76 -15.48 -3.52 10.43
CA PRO A 76 -16.47 -2.53 10.81
C PRO A 76 -15.81 -1.19 11.24
N GLY A 77 -16.14 -0.12 10.54
CA GLY A 77 -15.59 1.22 10.80
C GLY A 77 -14.39 1.59 9.92
N ASP A 78 -13.81 0.63 9.21
CA ASP A 78 -12.85 0.92 8.14
C ASP A 78 -13.58 1.52 6.95
N GLN A 79 -13.02 2.57 6.36
CA GLN A 79 -13.60 3.31 5.24
C GLN A 79 -12.65 3.20 4.05
N PRO A 80 -12.81 2.21 3.16
CA PRO A 80 -11.93 2.06 2.02
C PRO A 80 -11.92 3.32 1.16
N GLU A 81 -10.72 3.74 0.80
CA GLU A 81 -10.47 4.91 -0.03
C GLU A 81 -10.28 4.51 -1.49
N LEU A 82 -10.59 5.44 -2.39
CA LEU A 82 -10.21 5.30 -3.79
C LEU A 82 -8.69 5.43 -3.90
N PHE A 83 -8.06 4.52 -4.63
CA PHE A 83 -6.63 4.60 -4.89
C PHE A 83 -6.31 5.80 -5.79
N ASP A 84 -5.38 6.64 -5.34
CA ASP A 84 -4.85 7.76 -6.10
C ASP A 84 -3.42 7.43 -6.57
N PRO A 85 -3.19 7.14 -7.86
CA PRO A 85 -1.86 6.78 -8.36
C PRO A 85 -0.84 7.89 -8.18
N THR A 86 -1.26 9.17 -8.08
CA THR A 86 -0.32 10.28 -7.88
C THR A 86 0.33 10.26 -6.50
N LYS A 87 -0.31 9.61 -5.52
CA LYS A 87 0.21 9.42 -4.16
C LYS A 87 1.14 8.23 -4.04
N ALA A 88 1.15 7.32 -5.01
CA ALA A 88 2.03 6.15 -5.04
C ALA A 88 3.41 6.43 -5.66
N ALA A 89 3.62 7.63 -6.23
CA ALA A 89 4.87 8.00 -6.87
C ALA A 89 5.98 8.28 -5.83
N LEU A 90 7.09 7.55 -5.91
CA LEU A 90 8.23 7.71 -5.01
C LEU A 90 8.83 9.14 -5.08
N PRO A 91 9.25 9.72 -3.93
CA PRO A 91 9.96 11.00 -3.91
C PRO A 91 11.31 10.88 -4.62
N GLY A 92 11.55 11.72 -5.64
CA GLY A 92 12.83 11.77 -6.36
C GLY A 92 13.02 10.65 -7.38
N GLY A 93 11.94 10.28 -8.09
CA GLY A 93 11.84 9.17 -9.04
C GLY A 93 13.12 8.81 -9.82
N LEU A 94 13.30 7.51 -10.04
CA LEU A 94 14.41 6.93 -10.81
C LEU A 94 14.65 7.64 -12.15
#